data_AF-A0A2K3JJ21-F1
#
_entry.id   AF-A0A2K3JJ21-F1
#
_cell.length_a   1.000
_cell.length_b   1.000
_cell.length_c   1.000
_cell.angle_alpha   90.00
_cell.angle_beta   90.00
_cell.angle_gamma   90.00
#
_symmetry.space_group_name_H-M   'P 1'
#
loop_
_entity.id
_entity.type
_entity.pdbx_description
1 polymer ?
#
loop_
_entity_poly.entity_id
_entity_poly.type
_entity_poly.pdbx_seq_one_letter_code
_entity_poly.pdbx_strand_id
1 'polypeptide(L)'
;MEKRMVAAVLAFTIVAVFFFFSIFLIHPFGEPGQASMDDRIIQNTQNETGTNNGVTSVVFDYRGFDTLGEATILFSAVAGVIMIFRRVKE
;
A
#
# COMPACT_ATOMS: atom_id res chain seq x y z
N MET A 1 -29.88 -21.60 0.54
CA MET A 1 -28.99 -20.44 0.63
C MET A 1 -28.82 -19.89 -0.78
N GLU A 2 -29.11 -18.62 -1.06
CA GLU A 2 -28.87 -18.06 -2.40
C GLU A 2 -27.38 -18.19 -2.77
N LYS A 3 -27.05 -18.41 -4.05
CA LYS A 3 -25.66 -18.55 -4.54
C LYS A 3 -24.76 -17.40 -4.08
N ARG A 4 -25.31 -16.18 -4.00
CA ARG A 4 -24.63 -14.98 -3.49
C ARG A 4 -24.28 -15.09 -2.01
N MET A 5 -25.17 -15.64 -1.20
CA MET A 5 -24.96 -15.85 0.23
C MET A 5 -23.94 -16.95 0.49
N VAL A 6 -23.96 -18.04 -0.29
CA VAL A 6 -22.91 -19.07 -0.23
C VAL A 6 -21.54 -18.48 -0.59
N ALA A 7 -21.46 -17.71 -1.68
CA ALA A 7 -20.21 -17.07 -2.11
C ALA A 7 -19.68 -16.07 -1.07
N ALA A 8 -20.56 -15.25 -0.49
CA ALA A 8 -20.17 -14.30 0.55
C ALA A 8 -19.64 -15.03 1.79
N VAL A 9 -20.35 -16.05 2.29
CA VAL A 9 -19.92 -16.84 3.44
C VAL A 9 -18.56 -17.47 3.17
N LEU A 10 -18.37 -18.11 2.01
CA LEU A 10 -17.08 -18.69 1.64
C LEU A 10 -15.95 -17.65 1.61
N ALA A 11 -16.17 -16.50 0.99
CA ALA A 11 -15.16 -15.44 0.93
C ALA A 11 -14.78 -14.93 2.33
N PHE A 12 -15.77 -14.64 3.18
CA PHE A 12 -15.52 -14.21 4.55
C PHE A 12 -14.83 -15.28 5.38
N THR A 13 -15.21 -16.55 5.24
CA THR A 13 -14.53 -17.65 5.93
C THR A 13 -13.06 -17.75 5.51
N ILE A 14 -12.76 -17.65 4.22
CA ILE A 14 -11.37 -17.70 3.73
C ILE A 14 -10.54 -16.56 4.33
N VAL A 15 -11.06 -15.32 4.29
CA VAL A 15 -10.37 -14.15 4.84
C VAL A 15 -10.19 -14.28 6.36
N ALA A 16 -11.23 -14.72 7.08
CA ALA A 16 -11.17 -14.89 8.53
C ALA A 16 -10.16 -15.96 8.94
N VAL A 17 -10.13 -17.10 8.24
CA VAL A 17 -9.14 -18.16 8.46
C VAL A 17 -7.73 -17.63 8.21
N PHE A 18 -7.51 -16.91 7.11
CA PHE A 18 -6.20 -16.32 6.81
C PHE A 18 -5.72 -15.36 7.91
N PHE A 19 -6.58 -14.47 8.39
CA PHE A 19 -6.23 -13.56 9.48
C PHE A 19 -6.01 -14.28 10.81
N PHE A 20 -6.84 -15.29 11.12
CA PHE A 20 -6.66 -16.08 12.34
C PHE A 20 -5.29 -16.78 12.36
N PHE A 21 -4.88 -17.38 11.25
CA PHE A 21 -3.57 -18.03 11.17
C PHE A 21 -2.40 -17.02 11.15
N SER A 22 -2.61 -15.82 10.60
CA SER A 22 -1.58 -14.77 10.56
C SER A 22 -1.16 -14.30 11.96
N ILE A 23 -2.03 -14.42 12.97
CA ILE A 23 -1.71 -14.09 14.36
C ILE A 23 -0.55 -14.97 14.90
N PHE A 24 -0.41 -16.20 14.42
CA PHE A 24 0.68 -17.09 14.84
C PHE A 24 1.99 -16.86 14.07
N LEU A 25 1.97 -16.04 13.02
CA LEU A 25 3.12 -15.75 12.16
C LEU A 25 3.69 -14.34 12.37
N ILE A 26 2.95 -13.45 13.04
CA ILE A 26 3.39 -12.08 13.28
C ILE A 26 4.45 -12.04 14.39
N HIS A 27 5.42 -11.15 14.24
CA HIS A 27 6.39 -10.89 15.30
C HIS A 27 5.72 -10.30 16.55
N PRO A 28 6.26 -10.54 17.76
CA PRO A 28 5.83 -9.84 18.96
C PRO A 28 5.91 -8.33 18.80
N PHE A 29 4.99 -7.61 19.45
CA PHE A 29 5.01 -6.15 19.43
C PHE A 29 6.33 -5.61 19.99
N GLY A 30 6.99 -4.74 19.24
CA GLY A 30 8.28 -4.15 19.61
C GLY A 30 9.51 -4.97 19.20
N GLU A 31 9.33 -6.15 18.60
CA GLU A 31 10.43 -7.00 18.13
C GLU A 31 10.36 -7.18 16.61
N PRO A 32 10.83 -6.20 15.81
CA PRO A 32 10.74 -6.26 14.35
C PRO A 32 11.59 -7.38 13.70
N GLY A 33 12.41 -8.09 14.49
CA GLY A 33 13.32 -9.13 13.99
C GLY A 33 14.54 -8.53 13.29
N GLN A 34 15.00 -9.17 12.23
CA GLN A 34 16.13 -8.68 11.43
C GLN A 34 15.64 -7.68 10.38
N ALA A 35 15.77 -6.40 10.66
CA ALA A 35 15.29 -5.29 9.81
C ALA A 35 16.45 -4.44 9.26
N SER A 36 17.44 -5.08 8.63
CA SER A 36 18.67 -4.41 8.18
C SER A 36 18.45 -3.26 7.19
N MET A 37 17.40 -3.36 6.36
CA MET A 37 16.98 -2.28 5.47
C MET A 37 16.48 -1.07 6.26
N ASP A 38 15.61 -1.30 7.25
CA ASP A 38 15.03 -0.25 8.08
C ASP A 38 16.13 0.47 8.87
N ASP A 39 17.05 -0.31 9.47
CA ASP A 39 18.21 0.22 10.19
C ASP A 39 19.09 1.11 9.30
N ARG A 40 19.36 0.68 8.06
CA ARG A 40 20.14 1.46 7.09
C ARG A 40 19.45 2.78 6.79
N ILE A 41 18.15 2.75 6.48
CA ILE A 41 17.37 3.93 6.15
C ILE A 41 17.35 4.90 7.34
N ILE A 42 17.08 4.42 8.56
CA ILE A 42 17.04 5.25 9.77
C ILE A 42 18.40 5.92 10.01
N GLN A 43 19.50 5.19 9.85
CA GLN A 43 20.84 5.70 10.11
C GLN A 43 21.38 6.63 9.01
N ASN A 44 20.94 6.47 7.76
CA ASN A 44 21.59 7.11 6.61
C ASN A 44 20.68 8.06 5.82
N THR A 45 19.38 8.10 6.09
CA THR A 45 18.42 8.95 5.36
C THR A 45 18.94 10.39 5.19
N GLN A 46 19.35 11.04 6.28
CA GLN A 46 19.78 12.45 6.23
C GLN A 46 20.98 12.65 5.31
N ASN A 47 21.92 11.70 5.29
CA ASN A 47 23.14 11.78 4.49
C ASN A 47 22.90 11.42 3.02
N GLU A 48 22.01 10.46 2.76
CA GLU A 48 21.75 9.95 1.40
C GLU A 48 20.73 10.79 0.63
N THR A 49 19.77 11.41 1.34
CA THR A 49 18.61 12.09 0.73
C THR A 49 18.47 13.56 1.16
N GLY A 50 19.20 13.99 2.20
CA GLY A 50 19.15 15.37 2.69
C GLY A 50 17.88 15.75 3.46
N THR A 51 16.95 14.82 3.67
CA THR A 51 15.70 15.06 4.41
C THR A 51 15.78 14.53 5.84
N ASN A 52 15.33 15.34 6.80
CA ASN A 52 15.25 14.93 8.21
C ASN A 52 14.09 13.93 8.46
N ASN A 53 13.18 13.77 7.50
CA ASN A 53 12.04 12.88 7.61
C ASN A 53 12.29 11.57 6.87
N GLY A 54 12.53 10.50 7.64
CA GLY A 54 12.70 9.13 7.15
C GLY A 54 11.53 8.57 6.37
N VAL A 55 10.29 8.96 6.70
CA VAL A 55 9.11 8.48 5.97
C VAL A 55 9.06 9.12 4.58
N THR A 56 9.28 10.43 4.51
CA THR A 56 9.31 11.16 3.24
C THR A 56 10.46 10.69 2.35
N SER A 57 11.64 10.41 2.93
CA SER A 57 12.78 9.88 2.19
C SER A 57 12.45 8.52 1.56
N VAL A 58 11.76 7.64 2.29
CA VAL A 58 11.34 6.35 1.73
C VAL A 58 10.39 6.54 0.56
N VAL A 59 9.35 7.36 0.72
CA VAL A 59 8.28 7.49 -0.28
C VAL A 59 8.75 8.24 -1.53
N PHE A 60 9.60 9.27 -1.40
CA PHE A 60 10.00 10.10 -2.54
C PHE A 60 11.40 9.80 -3.09
N ASP A 61 12.37 9.44 -2.24
CA ASP A 61 13.75 9.24 -2.67
C ASP A 61 14.06 7.75 -2.89
N TYR A 62 13.96 6.91 -1.86
CA TYR A 62 14.30 5.48 -1.98
C TYR A 62 13.29 4.69 -2.84
N ARG A 63 12.00 4.99 -2.71
CA ARG A 63 10.89 4.31 -3.41
C ARG A 63 10.03 5.28 -4.21
N GLY A 64 10.66 6.32 -4.76
CA GLY A 64 9.97 7.32 -5.59
C GLY A 64 9.22 6.74 -6.79
N PHE A 65 9.65 5.59 -7.32
CA PHE A 65 8.97 4.92 -8.41
C PHE A 65 7.57 4.40 -8.03
N ASP A 66 7.38 3.92 -6.80
CA ASP A 66 6.07 3.46 -6.31
C ASP A 66 5.11 4.65 -6.20
N THR A 67 5.59 5.80 -5.71
CA THR A 67 4.84 7.07 -5.61
C THR A 67 4.52 7.67 -6.97
N LEU A 68 5.43 7.55 -7.96
CA LEU A 68 5.14 7.91 -9.34
C LEU A 68 4.00 7.05 -9.92
N GLY A 69 3.98 5.76 -9.56
CA GLY A 69 2.87 4.85 -9.87
C GLY A 69 1.56 5.31 -9.25
N GLU A 70 1.54 5.66 -7.95
CA GLU A 70 0.37 6.23 -7.28
C GLU A 70 -0.15 7.48 -7.99
N ALA A 71 0.73 8.43 -8.30
CA ALA A 71 0.37 9.64 -9.02
C ALA A 71 -0.23 9.34 -10.40
N THR A 72 0.32 8.35 -11.10
CA THR A 72 -0.19 7.91 -12.41
C THR A 72 -1.59 7.29 -12.30
N ILE A 73 -1.85 6.49 -11.25
CA ILE A 73 -3.17 5.90 -10.99
C ILE A 73 -4.19 7.00 -10.70
N LEU A 74 -3.87 7.94 -9.81
CA LEU A 74 -4.76 9.05 -9.47
C LEU A 74 -5.04 9.93 -10.69
N PHE A 75 -4.01 10.26 -11.46
CA PHE A 75 -4.16 11.00 -12.71
C PHE A 75 -5.08 10.28 -13.70
N SER A 76 -4.87 8.98 -13.91
CA SER A 76 -5.67 8.16 -14.83
C SER A 76 -7.13 8.06 -14.35
N ALA A 77 -7.36 7.93 -13.05
CA ALA A 77 -8.70 7.90 -12.47
C ALA A 77 -9.45 9.21 -12.72
N VAL A 78 -8.82 10.36 -12.43
CA VAL A 78 -9.39 11.68 -12.68
C VAL A 78 -9.64 11.90 -14.17
N ALA A 79 -8.66 11.58 -15.02
CA ALA A 79 -8.79 11.69 -16.47
C ALA A 79 -9.95 10.80 -17.00
N GLY A 80 -10.10 9.58 -16.49
CA GLY A 80 -11.18 8.67 -16.84
C GLY A 80 -12.56 9.21 -16.46
N VAL A 81 -12.70 9.78 -15.26
CA VAL A 81 -13.94 10.45 -14.83
C VAL A 81 -14.26 11.62 -15.76
N ILE A 82 -13.29 12.49 -16.04
CA ILE A 82 -13.48 13.63 -16.95
C ILE A 82 -13.91 13.14 -18.34
N MET A 83 -13.26 12.10 -18.88
CA MET A 83 -13.59 11.54 -20.19
C MET A 83 -15.04 11.03 -20.26
N ILE A 84 -15.52 10.34 -19.22
CA ILE A 84 -16.91 9.82 -19.16
C ILE A 84 -17.93 10.97 -19.06
N PHE A 85 -17.64 12.00 -18.27
CA PHE A 85 -18.59 13.09 -18.00
C PHE A 85 -18.44 14.31 -18.92
N ARG A 86 -17.46 14.32 -19.83
CA ARG A 86 -17.25 15.41 -20.78
C ARG A 86 -18.44 15.48 -21.74
N ARG A 87 -19.13 16.63 -21.76
CA ARG A 87 -20.12 16.92 -22.81
C ARG A 87 -19.41 17.11 -24.15
N VAL A 88 -19.74 16.25 -25.11
CA VAL A 88 -19.47 16.52 -26.52
C VAL A 88 -20.54 17.51 -26.97
N LYS A 89 -20.13 18.74 -27.24
CA LYS A 89 -20.99 19.71 -27.93
C LYS A 89 -21.00 19.30 -29.40
N GLU A 90 -22.19 19.04 -29.95
CA GLU A 90 -22.39 18.97 -31.40
C GLU A 90 -22.04 20.31 -32.06
#